data_AF-A0A9D4XVP3-F1
#
_entry.id   AF-A0A9D4XVP3-F1
#
_cell.length_a   1.000
_cell.length_b   1.000
_cell.length_c   1.000
_cell.angle_alpha   90.00
_cell.angle_beta   90.00
_cell.angle_gamma   90.00
#
_symmetry.space_group_name_H-M   'P 1'
#
loop_
_entity.id
_entity.type
_entity.pdbx_description
1 polymer ?
#
loop_
_entity_poly.entity_id
_entity_poly.type
_entity_poly.pdbx_seq_one_letter_code
_entity_poly.pdbx_strand_id
1 'polypeptide(L)'
;QLKGSKGGKPITAYPFLQTSTSFHSKMTLSHQIGNEGLTKQILTKGVSWQTPFSGDQVQVHFRGQIENGPSLESSYDKGSSFHFKLGQGEVIKGWDEGVATMKKGERAIFKIPPALAYGEIGSPPLIPPNATLVFEIEMLCWSTIRDLTGDGGLMKKTILEGEGWATPKELDEVLVKYEAKLENGMLIKSDKGYLCPAMSIAVKTMRKGEVAELSMKFLYGLTQNSNRIIELNGLPDSNVISIKLELVSWKIVTDITGDKKILKKINKLGDGFDRPNEGSRVKVTYICKGEDGTIIDRKGSKEEPFEFTIQEEQMHEGLEKAIMTMKKAEQALVTVNAENTLYYEVELIDFIKEKPFWKMDTQEKLEACEQKKHDGNLLFKAQNFRRASEKYEKAVKYIEFDHTFSDDEKRHANTLRLSCNLNNAACKLKLEEFTEAAKLCTKVLEQDTLNVKALYRRSQAYLKTSDLEKAEADIKRALIIDPNNRDIKLEYKELKLKQREYNKYEADIFSTMVSKMN
;
A
#
# COMPACT_ATOMS: atom_id res chain seq x y z
N GLN A 1 -47.11 -15.19 41.01
CA GLN A 1 -48.53 -15.23 40.60
C GLN A 1 -48.58 -15.32 39.08
N LEU A 2 -49.29 -16.36 38.57
CA LEU A 2 -49.88 -16.55 37.22
C LEU A 2 -48.92 -16.55 36.00
N LYS A 3 -48.51 -17.68 35.38
CA LYS A 3 -49.20 -18.75 34.59
C LYS A 3 -49.90 -18.32 33.28
N GLY A 4 -49.58 -19.04 32.18
CA GLY A 4 -50.43 -19.27 30.99
C GLY A 4 -49.75 -18.91 29.65
N SER A 5 -49.06 -19.79 28.92
CA SER A 5 -49.46 -20.97 28.13
C SER A 5 -50.03 -20.70 26.73
N LYS A 6 -49.29 -21.21 25.73
CA LYS A 6 -49.71 -22.02 24.55
C LYS A 6 -50.78 -21.51 23.55
N GLY A 7 -50.49 -21.82 22.28
CA GLY A 7 -51.47 -22.05 21.20
C GLY A 7 -51.34 -21.01 20.08
N GLY A 8 -50.82 -21.32 18.90
CA GLY A 8 -51.24 -22.45 18.07
C GLY A 8 -52.65 -22.16 17.54
N LYS A 9 -52.75 -21.58 16.35
CA LYS A 9 -54.00 -21.34 15.62
C LYS A 9 -53.80 -21.58 14.13
N PRO A 10 -54.85 -21.99 13.41
CA PRO A 10 -54.86 -23.26 12.71
C PRO A 10 -54.80 -23.11 11.20
N ILE A 11 -54.40 -24.22 10.57
CA ILE A 11 -54.62 -24.52 9.16
C ILE A 11 -56.13 -24.63 8.95
N THR A 12 -56.73 -23.67 8.24
CA THR A 12 -58.07 -23.80 7.67
C THR A 12 -57.95 -24.17 6.21
N ALA A 13 -58.41 -25.37 5.90
CA ALA A 13 -58.64 -25.87 4.56
C ALA A 13 -59.96 -25.35 3.98
N TYR A 14 -60.06 -25.52 2.65
CA TYR A 14 -61.23 -25.56 1.73
C TYR A 14 -61.54 -24.28 0.93
N PRO A 15 -62.08 -24.37 -0.32
CA PRO A 15 -62.22 -25.52 -1.22
C PRO A 15 -61.69 -25.28 -2.66
N PHE A 16 -61.60 -26.38 -3.39
CA PHE A 16 -61.46 -26.46 -4.84
C PHE A 16 -62.73 -25.89 -5.50
N LEU A 17 -62.59 -24.87 -6.35
CA LEU A 17 -63.61 -24.46 -7.32
C LEU A 17 -62.89 -24.18 -8.65
N GLN A 18 -63.08 -25.09 -9.60
CA GLN A 18 -62.82 -24.85 -11.01
C GLN A 18 -63.80 -23.80 -11.51
N THR A 19 -63.31 -22.68 -12.02
CA THR A 19 -63.98 -21.93 -13.09
C THR A 19 -62.93 -21.26 -13.97
N SER A 20 -62.97 -21.62 -15.24
CA SER A 20 -62.38 -20.92 -16.37
C SER A 20 -62.64 -19.41 -16.32
N THR A 21 -61.61 -18.59 -16.56
CA THR A 21 -61.55 -17.54 -17.62
C THR A 21 -60.49 -16.47 -17.35
N SER A 22 -59.86 -16.04 -18.44
CA SER A 22 -59.10 -14.80 -18.67
C SER A 22 -57.66 -14.69 -18.14
N PHE A 23 -56.74 -14.68 -19.11
CA PHE A 23 -55.43 -14.04 -19.01
C PHE A 23 -55.60 -12.58 -18.59
N HIS A 24 -55.12 -12.22 -17.40
CA HIS A 24 -54.70 -10.85 -17.08
C HIS A 24 -53.30 -10.95 -16.47
N SER A 25 -52.30 -10.76 -17.33
CA SER A 25 -50.91 -10.60 -16.93
C SER A 25 -50.77 -9.29 -16.15
N LYS A 26 -50.10 -9.36 -14.99
CA LYS A 26 -49.55 -8.16 -14.35
C LYS A 26 -48.65 -7.48 -15.38
N MET A 27 -49.00 -6.29 -15.85
CA MET A 27 -48.17 -5.48 -16.74
C MET A 27 -46.84 -5.16 -16.03
N THR A 28 -45.77 -5.86 -16.39
CA THR A 28 -44.41 -5.38 -16.10
C THR A 28 -44.10 -4.26 -17.10
N LEU A 29 -43.68 -3.09 -16.59
CA LEU A 29 -43.27 -1.95 -17.42
C LEU A 29 -42.15 -2.37 -18.39
N SER A 30 -42.35 -2.11 -19.69
CA SER A 30 -41.32 -2.27 -20.72
C SER A 30 -40.36 -1.07 -20.64
N HIS A 31 -39.05 -1.34 -20.67
CA HIS A 31 -38.00 -0.33 -20.58
C HIS A 31 -37.23 -0.29 -21.88
N GLN A 32 -36.95 0.91 -22.40
CA GLN A 32 -36.09 1.07 -23.57
C GLN A 32 -34.62 0.93 -23.17
N ILE A 33 -33.85 0.20 -23.99
CA ILE A 33 -32.40 0.07 -23.89
C ILE A 33 -31.80 0.85 -25.06
N GLY A 34 -30.87 1.76 -24.76
CA GLY A 34 -30.26 2.62 -25.76
C GLY A 34 -31.26 3.53 -26.49
N ASN A 35 -30.83 4.07 -27.63
CA ASN A 35 -31.60 5.06 -28.39
C ASN A 35 -32.21 4.50 -29.68
N GLU A 36 -31.92 3.24 -30.02
CA GLU A 36 -32.29 2.63 -31.31
C GLU A 36 -33.58 1.82 -31.26
N GLY A 37 -34.35 1.91 -30.17
CA GLY A 37 -35.68 1.31 -30.05
C GLY A 37 -35.72 -0.13 -29.52
N LEU A 38 -34.60 -0.67 -29.02
CA LEU A 38 -34.58 -1.93 -28.28
C LEU A 38 -35.39 -1.78 -26.99
N THR A 39 -36.32 -2.70 -26.73
CA THR A 39 -37.10 -2.69 -25.48
C THR A 39 -37.00 -4.02 -24.75
N LYS A 40 -37.04 -3.95 -23.42
CA LYS A 40 -36.92 -5.07 -22.49
C LYS A 40 -38.08 -5.07 -21.51
N GLN A 41 -38.74 -6.21 -21.40
CA GLN A 41 -39.77 -6.48 -20.40
C GLN A 41 -39.35 -7.65 -19.52
N ILE A 42 -39.15 -7.40 -18.23
CA ILE A 42 -38.75 -8.46 -17.29
C ILE A 42 -39.98 -9.33 -16.96
N LEU A 43 -39.86 -10.64 -17.17
CA LEU A 43 -40.86 -11.63 -16.78
C LEU A 43 -40.55 -12.18 -15.39
N THR A 44 -39.28 -12.52 -15.14
CA THR A 44 -38.78 -13.02 -13.85
C THR A 44 -37.53 -12.24 -13.47
N LYS A 45 -37.48 -11.70 -12.25
CA LYS A 45 -36.30 -10.96 -11.76
C LYS A 45 -35.16 -11.93 -11.45
N GLY A 46 -33.94 -11.56 -11.83
CA GLY A 46 -32.74 -12.31 -11.45
C GLY A 46 -32.42 -12.22 -9.96
N VAL A 47 -31.56 -13.13 -9.51
CA VAL A 47 -31.14 -13.29 -8.09
C VAL A 47 -29.84 -12.54 -7.76
N SER A 48 -29.13 -12.05 -8.77
CA SER A 48 -27.86 -11.31 -8.61
C SER A 48 -28.04 -9.81 -8.82
N TRP A 49 -27.17 -9.00 -8.21
CA TRP A 49 -27.05 -7.57 -8.50
C TRP A 49 -26.14 -7.26 -9.69
N GLN A 50 -25.34 -8.23 -10.11
CA GLN A 50 -24.39 -8.10 -11.22
C GLN A 50 -25.03 -8.44 -12.56
N THR A 51 -24.45 -7.89 -13.61
CA THR A 51 -24.73 -8.20 -15.01
C THR A 51 -23.41 -8.58 -15.71
N PRO A 52 -23.44 -9.37 -16.79
CA PRO A 52 -22.22 -9.74 -17.53
C PRO A 52 -21.59 -8.53 -18.23
N PHE A 53 -20.26 -8.55 -18.38
CA PHE A 53 -19.50 -7.56 -19.13
C PHE A 53 -19.14 -8.08 -20.53
N SER A 54 -18.78 -7.16 -21.45
CA SER A 54 -18.25 -7.56 -22.76
C SER A 54 -17.01 -8.47 -22.58
N GLY A 55 -16.99 -9.58 -23.31
CA GLY A 55 -16.00 -10.65 -23.21
C GLY A 55 -16.43 -11.83 -22.32
N ASP A 56 -17.45 -11.67 -21.47
CA ASP A 56 -17.96 -12.77 -20.64
C ASP A 56 -18.61 -13.86 -21.50
N GLN A 57 -18.41 -15.12 -21.11
CA GLN A 57 -19.09 -16.26 -21.72
C GLN A 57 -20.45 -16.41 -21.06
N VAL A 58 -21.52 -16.04 -21.75
CA VAL A 58 -22.90 -16.11 -21.23
C VAL A 58 -23.56 -17.42 -21.62
N GLN A 59 -24.44 -17.92 -20.76
CA GLN A 59 -25.26 -19.12 -21.00
C GLN A 59 -26.73 -18.75 -20.84
N VAL A 60 -27.50 -18.94 -21.90
CA VAL A 60 -28.92 -18.55 -21.94
C VAL A 60 -29.81 -19.65 -22.50
N HIS A 61 -31.07 -19.66 -22.08
CA HIS A 61 -32.15 -20.23 -22.87
C HIS A 61 -32.90 -19.12 -23.61
N PHE A 62 -33.36 -19.42 -24.82
CA PHE A 62 -34.13 -18.47 -25.61
C PHE A 62 -35.23 -19.12 -26.44
N ARG A 63 -36.21 -18.28 -26.81
CA ARG A 63 -37.21 -18.53 -27.85
C ARG A 63 -37.38 -17.27 -28.68
N GLY A 64 -37.16 -17.36 -29.99
CA GLY A 64 -37.34 -16.25 -30.93
C GLY A 64 -38.63 -16.38 -31.73
N GLN A 65 -39.17 -15.24 -32.16
CA GLN A 65 -40.20 -15.16 -33.19
C GLN A 65 -40.08 -13.83 -33.94
N ILE A 66 -40.60 -13.78 -35.17
CA ILE A 66 -40.82 -12.51 -35.88
C ILE A 66 -42.06 -11.86 -35.28
N GLU A 67 -42.04 -10.53 -35.10
CA GLU A 67 -43.22 -9.81 -34.58
C GLU A 67 -44.43 -10.05 -35.48
N ASN A 68 -45.53 -10.56 -34.90
CA ASN A 68 -46.75 -10.98 -35.60
C ASN A 68 -46.51 -12.04 -36.71
N GLY A 69 -45.40 -12.77 -36.65
CA GLY A 69 -44.97 -13.71 -37.65
C GLY A 69 -44.68 -15.12 -37.09
N PRO A 70 -44.00 -15.97 -37.88
CA PRO A 70 -43.68 -17.33 -37.45
C PRO A 70 -42.67 -17.35 -36.30
N SER A 71 -42.72 -18.42 -35.51
CA SER A 71 -41.68 -18.72 -34.53
C SER A 71 -40.35 -18.99 -35.24
N LEU A 72 -39.28 -18.49 -34.63
CA LEU A 72 -37.90 -18.77 -35.02
C LEU A 72 -37.37 -19.91 -34.13
N GLU A 73 -36.06 -20.12 -34.21
CA GLU A 73 -35.37 -21.11 -33.41
C GLU A 73 -35.58 -20.91 -31.90
N SER A 74 -35.68 -22.02 -31.17
CA SER A 74 -35.69 -22.07 -29.72
C SER A 74 -34.65 -23.04 -29.18
N SER A 75 -33.94 -22.62 -28.14
CA SER A 75 -33.03 -23.51 -27.41
C SER A 75 -33.75 -24.64 -26.67
N TYR A 76 -35.04 -24.46 -26.35
CA TYR A 76 -35.85 -25.49 -25.68
C TYR A 76 -36.15 -26.67 -26.61
N ASP A 77 -36.41 -26.39 -27.89
CA ASP A 77 -36.67 -27.41 -28.90
C ASP A 77 -35.42 -28.27 -29.19
N LYS A 78 -34.23 -27.69 -29.01
CA LYS A 78 -32.93 -28.38 -29.12
C LYS A 78 -32.51 -29.14 -27.86
N GLY A 79 -33.19 -28.90 -26.72
CA GLY A 79 -32.85 -29.52 -25.43
C GLY A 79 -31.52 -29.06 -24.81
N SER A 80 -30.87 -28.01 -25.34
CA SER A 80 -29.58 -27.52 -24.85
C SER A 80 -29.52 -26.00 -24.80
N SER A 81 -28.93 -25.43 -23.74
CA SER A 81 -28.70 -23.99 -23.60
C SER A 81 -27.71 -23.46 -24.66
N PHE A 82 -27.86 -22.18 -25.01
CA PHE A 82 -26.98 -21.50 -25.96
C PHE A 82 -25.88 -20.72 -25.23
N HIS A 83 -24.66 -20.77 -25.77
CA HIS A 83 -23.50 -20.08 -25.20
C HIS A 83 -22.87 -19.18 -26.25
N PHE A 84 -22.48 -17.96 -25.85
CA PHE A 84 -21.77 -17.02 -26.71
C PHE A 84 -20.92 -16.05 -25.86
N LYS A 85 -19.98 -15.35 -26.50
CA LYS A 85 -19.20 -14.27 -25.89
C LYS A 85 -19.92 -12.95 -26.07
N LEU A 86 -20.30 -12.34 -24.96
CA LEU A 86 -21.06 -11.09 -24.96
C LEU A 86 -20.24 -9.93 -25.55
N GLY A 87 -20.84 -9.14 -26.43
CA GLY A 87 -20.26 -7.92 -26.98
C GLY A 87 -19.12 -8.14 -27.98
N GLN A 88 -18.96 -9.37 -28.49
CA GLN A 88 -17.95 -9.73 -29.49
C GLN A 88 -18.54 -9.94 -30.90
N GLY A 89 -19.83 -9.63 -31.10
CA GLY A 89 -20.50 -9.78 -32.40
C GLY A 89 -20.75 -11.24 -32.81
N GLU A 90 -20.73 -12.18 -31.85
CA GLU A 90 -21.13 -13.58 -32.09
C GLU A 90 -22.67 -13.72 -32.26
N VAL A 91 -23.43 -12.70 -31.87
CA VAL A 91 -24.89 -12.61 -31.97
C VAL A 91 -25.30 -11.26 -32.56
N ILE A 92 -26.59 -11.09 -32.86
CA ILE A 92 -27.12 -9.80 -33.32
C ILE A 92 -26.91 -8.69 -32.27
N LYS A 93 -26.73 -7.44 -32.72
CA LYS A 93 -26.42 -6.30 -31.82
C LYS A 93 -27.43 -6.14 -30.68
N GLY A 94 -28.72 -6.34 -30.95
CA GLY A 94 -29.75 -6.26 -29.93
C GLY A 94 -29.65 -7.31 -28.83
N TRP A 95 -29.05 -8.48 -29.12
CA TRP A 95 -28.71 -9.46 -28.08
C TRP A 95 -27.53 -8.99 -27.25
N ASP A 96 -26.45 -8.50 -27.89
CA ASP A 96 -25.29 -7.99 -27.17
C ASP A 96 -25.67 -6.85 -26.20
N GLU A 97 -26.51 -5.92 -26.64
CA GLU A 97 -27.01 -4.82 -25.80
C GLU A 97 -28.01 -5.30 -24.74
N GLY A 98 -28.95 -6.18 -25.13
CA GLY A 98 -30.02 -6.64 -24.25
C GLY A 98 -29.51 -7.53 -23.12
N VAL A 99 -28.71 -8.54 -23.46
CA VAL A 99 -28.19 -9.56 -22.53
C VAL A 99 -27.21 -8.93 -21.52
N ALA A 100 -26.47 -7.89 -21.91
CA ALA A 100 -25.62 -7.11 -21.01
C ALA A 100 -26.37 -6.46 -19.84
N THR A 101 -27.70 -6.30 -19.94
CA THR A 101 -28.54 -5.74 -18.88
C THR A 101 -29.17 -6.82 -17.97
N MET A 102 -28.99 -8.11 -18.28
CA MET A 102 -29.64 -9.20 -17.57
C MET A 102 -28.88 -9.63 -16.33
N LYS A 103 -29.62 -9.95 -15.28
CA LYS A 103 -29.09 -10.55 -14.04
C LYS A 103 -29.16 -12.08 -14.10
N LYS A 104 -28.35 -12.76 -13.29
CA LYS A 104 -28.38 -14.23 -13.18
C LYS A 104 -29.79 -14.71 -12.78
N GLY A 105 -30.35 -15.68 -13.50
CA GLY A 105 -31.71 -16.20 -13.31
C GLY A 105 -32.83 -15.28 -13.82
N GLU A 106 -32.51 -14.16 -14.46
CA GLU A 106 -33.51 -13.27 -15.03
C GLU A 106 -34.11 -13.85 -16.31
N ARG A 107 -35.43 -13.73 -16.47
CA ARG A 107 -36.13 -14.02 -17.73
C ARG A 107 -36.79 -12.76 -18.25
N ALA A 108 -36.53 -12.38 -19.49
CA ALA A 108 -37.02 -11.14 -20.08
C ALA A 108 -37.39 -11.32 -21.57
N ILE A 109 -38.35 -10.53 -22.03
CA ILE A 109 -38.70 -10.39 -23.44
C ILE A 109 -37.98 -9.17 -24.00
N PHE A 110 -37.29 -9.35 -25.10
CA PHE A 110 -36.65 -8.31 -25.88
C PHE A 110 -37.38 -8.13 -27.21
N LYS A 111 -37.80 -6.91 -27.51
CA LYS A 111 -38.26 -6.53 -28.85
C LYS A 111 -37.15 -5.75 -29.53
N ILE A 112 -36.60 -6.34 -30.58
CA ILE A 112 -35.37 -5.93 -31.26
C ILE A 112 -35.73 -5.38 -32.64
N PRO A 113 -35.53 -4.07 -32.88
CA PRO A 113 -35.81 -3.46 -34.17
C PRO A 113 -34.82 -3.92 -35.24
N PRO A 114 -35.15 -3.78 -36.54
CA PRO A 114 -34.35 -4.33 -37.62
C PRO A 114 -32.90 -3.83 -37.64
N ALA A 115 -32.68 -2.55 -37.27
CA ALA A 115 -31.36 -1.93 -37.20
C ALA A 115 -30.39 -2.64 -36.22
N LEU A 116 -30.94 -3.27 -35.18
CA LEU A 116 -30.21 -4.06 -34.17
C LEU A 116 -30.30 -5.58 -34.42
N ALA A 117 -30.94 -6.00 -35.52
CA ALA A 117 -31.11 -7.39 -35.94
C ALA A 117 -30.45 -7.62 -37.31
N TYR A 118 -31.22 -7.95 -38.35
CA TYR A 118 -30.73 -8.31 -39.69
C TYR A 118 -30.94 -7.20 -40.75
N GLY A 119 -31.39 -6.01 -40.34
CA GLY A 119 -31.51 -4.83 -41.19
C GLY A 119 -32.41 -4.99 -42.41
N GLU A 120 -32.14 -4.18 -43.44
CA GLU A 120 -32.90 -4.13 -44.70
C GLU A 120 -32.78 -5.40 -45.54
N ILE A 121 -31.74 -6.20 -45.32
CA ILE A 121 -31.48 -7.41 -46.11
C ILE A 121 -32.22 -8.62 -45.50
N GLY A 122 -32.37 -8.66 -44.17
CA GLY A 122 -32.91 -9.83 -43.47
C GLY A 122 -31.92 -11.01 -43.46
N SER A 123 -32.43 -12.22 -43.24
CA SER A 123 -31.69 -13.48 -43.35
C SER A 123 -32.57 -14.52 -44.06
N PRO A 124 -32.64 -14.47 -45.40
CA PRO A 124 -33.50 -15.36 -46.18
C PRO A 124 -33.11 -16.84 -46.03
N PRO A 125 -34.07 -17.78 -46.11
CA PRO A 125 -35.51 -17.57 -46.30
C PRO A 125 -36.28 -17.28 -45.00
N LEU A 126 -35.62 -17.37 -43.84
CA LEU A 126 -36.29 -17.44 -42.54
C LEU A 126 -36.67 -16.06 -41.98
N ILE A 127 -35.83 -15.04 -42.19
CA ILE A 127 -36.02 -13.70 -41.66
C ILE A 127 -36.15 -12.72 -42.83
N PRO A 128 -37.32 -12.07 -43.02
CA PRO A 128 -37.52 -11.13 -44.11
C PRO A 128 -36.75 -9.81 -43.88
N PRO A 129 -36.55 -9.02 -44.95
CA PRO A 129 -36.15 -7.62 -44.87
C PRO A 129 -36.91 -6.82 -43.81
N ASN A 130 -36.19 -5.99 -43.04
CA ASN A 130 -36.78 -5.08 -42.05
C ASN A 130 -37.66 -5.77 -40.97
N ALA A 131 -37.38 -7.03 -40.65
CA ALA A 131 -38.12 -7.76 -39.61
C ALA A 131 -37.77 -7.27 -38.20
N THR A 132 -38.79 -6.98 -37.40
CA THR A 132 -38.64 -6.80 -35.95
C THR A 132 -38.73 -8.17 -35.28
N LEU A 133 -37.78 -8.45 -34.38
CA LEU A 133 -37.68 -9.75 -33.72
C LEU A 133 -38.10 -9.64 -32.25
N VAL A 134 -38.78 -10.66 -31.75
CA VAL A 134 -39.15 -10.78 -30.33
C VAL A 134 -38.49 -12.02 -29.76
N PHE A 135 -37.66 -11.84 -28.74
CA PHE A 135 -36.94 -12.92 -28.06
C PHE A 135 -37.30 -12.97 -26.58
N GLU A 136 -37.79 -14.11 -26.11
CA GLU A 136 -37.78 -14.42 -24.68
C GLU A 136 -36.44 -15.07 -24.35
N ILE A 137 -35.67 -14.46 -23.45
CA ILE A 137 -34.35 -14.94 -23.02
C ILE A 137 -34.34 -15.15 -21.51
N GLU A 138 -33.82 -16.29 -21.08
CA GLU A 138 -33.53 -16.64 -19.69
C GLU A 138 -32.02 -16.73 -19.47
N MET A 139 -31.49 -15.90 -18.58
CA MET A 139 -30.07 -15.88 -18.21
C MET A 139 -29.79 -16.96 -17.17
N LEU A 140 -29.11 -18.04 -17.55
CA LEU A 140 -28.76 -19.12 -16.61
C LEU A 140 -27.56 -18.73 -15.75
N CYS A 141 -26.45 -18.39 -16.40
CA CYS A 141 -25.23 -17.91 -15.76
C CYS A 141 -24.28 -17.29 -16.80
N TRP A 142 -23.14 -16.78 -16.33
CA TRP A 142 -22.00 -16.45 -17.18
C TRP A 142 -20.71 -16.81 -16.46
N SER A 143 -19.64 -16.99 -17.23
CA SER A 143 -18.27 -17.07 -16.72
C SER A 143 -17.54 -15.81 -17.13
N THR A 144 -16.96 -15.10 -16.16
CA THR A 144 -16.17 -13.91 -16.47
C THR A 144 -14.82 -14.31 -17.02
N ILE A 145 -14.56 -13.94 -18.28
CA ILE A 145 -13.30 -14.19 -18.98
C ILE A 145 -12.57 -12.87 -19.12
N ARG A 146 -11.35 -12.78 -18.57
CA ARG A 146 -10.51 -11.59 -18.65
C ARG A 146 -9.19 -11.93 -19.30
N ASP A 147 -8.79 -11.09 -20.24
CA ASP A 147 -7.41 -11.06 -20.70
C ASP A 147 -6.56 -10.31 -19.68
N LEU A 148 -5.64 -11.03 -19.02
CA LEU A 148 -4.80 -10.47 -17.97
C LEU A 148 -3.56 -9.75 -18.52
N THR A 149 -3.21 -10.00 -19.78
CA THR A 149 -2.02 -9.42 -20.43
C THR A 149 -2.38 -8.38 -21.49
N GLY A 150 -3.63 -8.41 -21.99
CA GLY A 150 -4.15 -7.49 -23.01
C GLY A 150 -3.78 -7.86 -24.45
N ASP A 151 -2.99 -8.92 -24.64
CA ASP A 151 -2.53 -9.46 -25.93
C ASP A 151 -3.12 -10.85 -26.24
N GLY A 152 -4.10 -11.29 -25.45
CA GLY A 152 -4.69 -12.63 -25.48
C GLY A 152 -3.71 -13.74 -25.06
N GLY A 153 -2.61 -13.38 -24.39
CA GLY A 153 -1.57 -14.29 -23.92
C GLY A 153 -1.97 -15.12 -22.71
N LEU A 154 -2.71 -14.51 -21.78
CA LEU A 154 -3.21 -15.13 -20.55
C LEU A 154 -4.68 -14.78 -20.33
N MET A 155 -5.56 -15.75 -20.55
CA MET A 155 -6.99 -15.63 -20.29
C MET A 155 -7.33 -16.25 -18.94
N LYS A 156 -8.00 -15.49 -18.07
CA LYS A 156 -8.56 -15.98 -16.80
C LYS A 156 -10.07 -16.11 -16.91
N LYS A 157 -10.58 -17.33 -16.79
CA LYS A 157 -12.00 -17.63 -16.62
C LYS A 157 -12.30 -17.86 -15.14
N THR A 158 -13.14 -17.01 -14.56
CA THR A 158 -13.53 -17.16 -13.14
C THR A 158 -14.58 -18.27 -13.03
N ILE A 159 -14.27 -19.31 -12.25
CA ILE A 159 -15.14 -20.48 -12.02
C ILE A 159 -15.94 -20.30 -10.73
N LEU A 160 -15.26 -19.82 -9.67
CA LEU A 160 -15.86 -19.48 -8.39
C LEU A 160 -15.35 -18.12 -7.94
N GLU A 161 -16.26 -17.21 -7.65
CA GLU A 161 -15.94 -15.88 -7.09
C GLU A 161 -15.34 -16.01 -5.69
N GLY A 162 -14.29 -15.23 -5.43
CA GLY A 162 -13.71 -15.14 -4.10
C GLY A 162 -14.42 -14.13 -3.19
N GLU A 163 -14.15 -14.24 -1.89
CA GLU A 163 -14.70 -13.39 -0.85
C GLU A 163 -13.89 -12.10 -0.66
N GLY A 164 -14.57 -11.05 -0.18
CA GLY A 164 -13.96 -9.75 0.08
C GLY A 164 -13.61 -8.97 -1.18
N TRP A 165 -12.82 -7.92 -1.02
CA TRP A 165 -12.42 -7.01 -2.12
C TRP A 165 -10.90 -6.95 -2.32
N ALA A 166 -10.12 -7.37 -1.31
CA ALA A 166 -8.67 -7.30 -1.36
C ALA A 166 -8.09 -8.42 -2.23
N THR A 167 -7.02 -8.11 -2.93
CA THR A 167 -6.21 -9.07 -3.70
C THR A 167 -4.75 -9.01 -3.23
N PRO A 168 -3.98 -10.09 -3.41
CA PRO A 168 -2.55 -10.12 -3.12
C PRO A 168 -1.75 -9.06 -3.89
N LYS A 169 -0.73 -8.51 -3.24
CA LYS A 169 0.27 -7.60 -3.81
C LYS A 169 1.55 -8.33 -4.20
N GLU A 170 2.46 -7.61 -4.86
CA GLU A 170 3.73 -8.15 -5.38
C GLU A 170 4.54 -8.97 -4.37
N LEU A 171 4.61 -8.50 -3.12
CA LEU A 171 5.44 -9.12 -2.08
C LEU A 171 4.67 -10.11 -1.22
N ASP A 172 3.35 -10.18 -1.36
CA ASP A 172 2.51 -10.99 -0.49
C ASP A 172 2.81 -12.48 -0.67
N GLU A 173 2.85 -13.21 0.45
CA GLU A 173 3.09 -14.64 0.43
C GLU A 173 1.77 -15.37 0.24
N VAL A 174 1.51 -15.80 -0.99
CA VAL A 174 0.27 -16.47 -1.39
C VAL A 174 0.32 -17.97 -1.12
N LEU A 175 -0.80 -18.52 -0.67
CA LEU A 175 -1.08 -19.94 -0.65
C LEU A 175 -2.09 -20.25 -1.73
N VAL A 176 -1.69 -21.07 -2.70
CA VAL A 176 -2.54 -21.50 -3.81
C VAL A 176 -2.54 -23.02 -3.94
N LYS A 177 -3.61 -23.54 -4.53
CA LYS A 177 -3.68 -24.92 -5.06
C LYS A 177 -3.86 -24.84 -6.56
N TYR A 178 -3.24 -25.73 -7.30
CA TYR A 178 -3.43 -25.77 -8.74
C TYR A 178 -3.57 -27.20 -9.29
N GLU A 179 -4.18 -27.29 -10.45
CA GLU A 179 -4.28 -28.49 -11.28
C GLU A 179 -4.04 -28.06 -12.73
N ALA A 180 -2.90 -28.47 -13.29
CA ALA A 180 -2.47 -28.14 -14.64
C ALA A 180 -2.74 -29.32 -15.59
N LYS A 181 -3.41 -29.04 -16.70
CA LYS A 181 -3.78 -30.00 -17.75
C LYS A 181 -3.37 -29.49 -19.11
N LEU A 182 -3.11 -30.43 -20.02
CA LEU A 182 -3.03 -30.15 -21.44
C LEU A 182 -4.43 -29.99 -22.05
N GLU A 183 -4.49 -29.45 -23.27
CA GLU A 183 -5.73 -29.29 -24.03
C GLU A 183 -6.48 -30.62 -24.24
N ASN A 184 -5.75 -31.73 -24.40
CA ASN A 184 -6.34 -33.07 -24.49
C ASN A 184 -6.85 -33.63 -23.14
N GLY A 185 -6.83 -32.83 -22.08
CA GLY A 185 -7.29 -33.18 -20.74
C GLY A 185 -6.29 -33.96 -19.88
N MET A 186 -5.11 -34.31 -20.42
CA MET A 186 -4.08 -35.03 -19.67
C MET A 186 -3.56 -34.19 -18.51
N LEU A 187 -3.60 -34.74 -17.30
CA LEU A 187 -3.08 -34.10 -16.09
C LEU A 187 -1.55 -34.03 -16.15
N ILE A 188 -1.00 -32.83 -16.04
CA ILE A 188 0.44 -32.59 -15.95
C ILE A 188 0.87 -32.67 -14.48
N LYS A 189 0.24 -31.86 -13.63
CA LYS A 189 0.58 -31.75 -12.21
C LYS A 189 -0.58 -31.17 -11.41
N SER A 190 -0.78 -31.65 -10.19
CA SER A 190 -1.63 -31.01 -9.19
C SER A 190 -0.89 -30.91 -7.86
N ASP A 191 -0.82 -29.72 -7.28
CA ASP A 191 0.00 -29.46 -6.10
C ASP A 191 -0.40 -28.12 -5.42
N LYS A 192 0.32 -27.77 -4.34
CA LYS A 192 0.32 -26.45 -3.71
C LYS A 192 1.57 -25.66 -4.11
N GLY A 193 1.43 -24.34 -4.14
CA GLY A 193 2.56 -23.43 -4.39
C GLY A 193 2.68 -23.00 -5.86
N TYR A 194 3.89 -22.76 -6.33
CA TYR A 194 4.14 -22.09 -7.60
C TYR A 194 4.44 -23.09 -8.73
N LEU A 195 3.83 -22.87 -9.91
CA LEU A 195 4.13 -23.63 -11.13
C LEU A 195 4.82 -22.77 -12.19
N CYS A 196 4.22 -21.62 -12.55
CA CYS A 196 4.66 -20.80 -13.68
C CYS A 196 4.33 -19.30 -13.50
N PRO A 197 4.97 -18.39 -14.28
CA PRO A 197 4.80 -16.94 -14.13
C PRO A 197 3.36 -16.44 -14.26
N ALA A 198 2.56 -17.09 -15.11
CA ALA A 198 1.15 -16.75 -15.29
C ALA A 198 0.33 -16.84 -13.99
N MET A 199 0.68 -17.74 -13.06
CA MET A 199 0.03 -17.79 -11.75
C MET A 199 0.27 -16.52 -10.95
N SER A 200 1.47 -15.95 -11.00
CA SER A 200 1.81 -14.70 -10.30
C SER A 200 1.03 -13.50 -10.83
N ILE A 201 0.73 -13.48 -12.13
CA ILE A 201 -0.12 -12.47 -12.75
C ILE A 201 -1.58 -12.69 -12.29
N ALA A 202 -2.06 -13.93 -12.38
CA ALA A 202 -3.43 -14.29 -12.05
C ALA A 202 -3.79 -13.96 -10.59
N VAL A 203 -2.98 -14.40 -9.62
CA VAL A 203 -3.30 -14.24 -8.19
C VAL A 203 -3.50 -12.78 -7.77
N LYS A 204 -2.82 -11.82 -8.40
CA LYS A 204 -2.98 -10.37 -8.12
C LYS A 204 -4.38 -9.85 -8.49
N THR A 205 -5.09 -10.58 -9.34
CA THR A 205 -6.47 -10.30 -9.75
C THR A 205 -7.50 -11.18 -9.05
N MET A 206 -7.04 -12.10 -8.19
CA MET A 206 -7.89 -13.07 -7.51
C MET A 206 -8.19 -12.64 -6.08
N ARG A 207 -9.40 -12.97 -5.62
CA ARG A 207 -9.85 -12.78 -4.23
C ARG A 207 -9.69 -14.07 -3.42
N LYS A 208 -9.77 -13.95 -2.09
CA LYS A 208 -9.63 -15.10 -1.19
C LYS A 208 -10.72 -16.14 -1.50
N GLY A 209 -10.32 -17.39 -1.73
CA GLY A 209 -11.22 -18.49 -2.11
C GLY A 209 -11.61 -18.52 -3.59
N GLU A 210 -11.17 -17.58 -4.42
CA GLU A 210 -11.47 -17.57 -5.85
C GLU A 210 -10.86 -18.80 -6.54
N VAL A 211 -11.64 -19.42 -7.42
CA VAL A 211 -11.17 -20.50 -8.31
C VAL A 211 -11.30 -20.02 -9.74
N ALA A 212 -10.21 -20.07 -10.48
CA ALA A 212 -10.16 -19.66 -11.88
C ALA A 212 -9.50 -20.73 -12.75
N GLU A 213 -9.90 -20.78 -14.01
CA GLU A 213 -9.24 -21.52 -15.06
C GLU A 213 -8.40 -20.56 -15.90
N LEU A 214 -7.10 -20.83 -16.02
CA LEU A 214 -6.16 -20.04 -16.79
C LEU A 214 -5.87 -20.75 -18.10
N SER A 215 -6.10 -20.08 -19.23
CA SER A 215 -5.67 -20.53 -20.55
C SER A 215 -4.55 -19.61 -21.03
N MET A 216 -3.39 -20.19 -21.33
CA MET A 216 -2.21 -19.41 -21.72
C MET A 216 -1.57 -19.90 -23.01
N LYS A 217 -1.09 -18.95 -23.82
CA LYS A 217 -0.16 -19.25 -24.91
C LYS A 217 1.17 -19.73 -24.32
N PHE A 218 1.78 -20.72 -24.97
CA PHE A 218 2.96 -21.47 -24.48
C PHE A 218 4.08 -20.61 -23.85
N LEU A 219 4.34 -19.41 -24.41
CA LEU A 219 5.37 -18.48 -23.92
C LEU A 219 5.17 -18.01 -22.47
N TYR A 220 3.92 -17.93 -21.98
CA TYR A 220 3.60 -17.50 -20.62
C TYR A 220 3.69 -18.64 -19.58
N GLY A 221 3.82 -19.89 -20.05
CA GLY A 221 4.00 -21.09 -19.23
C GLY A 221 5.47 -21.41 -18.90
N LEU A 222 6.43 -20.80 -19.61
CA LEU A 222 7.86 -21.07 -19.43
C LEU A 222 8.52 -20.15 -18.40
N THR A 223 9.32 -20.74 -17.52
CA THR A 223 10.29 -20.04 -16.69
C THR A 223 11.58 -19.82 -17.47
N GLN A 224 11.95 -18.56 -17.75
CA GLN A 224 13.36 -18.22 -17.90
C GLN A 224 13.94 -18.01 -16.50
N ASN A 225 14.46 -19.08 -15.88
CA ASN A 225 15.55 -18.99 -14.92
C ASN A 225 16.17 -20.37 -14.66
N SER A 226 17.49 -20.34 -14.59
CA SER A 226 18.45 -21.44 -14.54
C SER A 226 18.12 -22.58 -13.56
N ASN A 227 18.32 -23.80 -14.04
CA ASN A 227 18.46 -25.08 -13.33
C ASN A 227 17.23 -25.93 -12.92
N ARG A 228 15.99 -25.56 -13.26
CA ARG A 228 14.87 -26.53 -13.31
C ARG A 228 13.90 -26.18 -14.42
N ILE A 229 14.30 -26.46 -15.66
CA ILE A 229 13.31 -26.69 -16.71
C ILE A 229 12.51 -27.89 -16.21
N ILE A 230 11.21 -27.74 -15.94
CA ILE A 230 10.33 -28.90 -16.05
C ILE A 230 10.42 -29.23 -17.53
N GLU A 231 11.35 -30.12 -17.88
CA GLU A 231 11.42 -30.72 -19.19
C GLU A 231 10.10 -31.44 -19.38
N LEU A 232 9.11 -30.73 -19.94
CA LEU A 232 7.96 -31.30 -20.61
C LEU A 232 8.48 -31.88 -21.94
N ASN A 233 9.47 -32.78 -21.86
CA ASN A 233 10.08 -33.41 -23.02
C ASN A 233 9.01 -34.25 -23.73
N GLY A 234 8.74 -33.90 -24.99
CA GLY A 234 7.97 -34.73 -25.91
C GLY A 234 6.54 -34.28 -26.22
N LEU A 235 6.15 -33.04 -25.92
CA LEU A 235 4.83 -32.53 -26.32
C LEU A 235 4.95 -31.61 -27.56
N PRO A 236 4.14 -31.84 -28.62
CA PRO A 236 4.23 -31.08 -29.87
C PRO A 236 3.90 -29.60 -29.66
N ASP A 237 4.55 -28.75 -30.46
CA ASP A 237 4.73 -27.28 -30.41
C ASP A 237 3.47 -26.38 -30.33
N SER A 238 2.31 -26.94 -30.03
CA SER A 238 1.03 -26.25 -29.99
C SER A 238 0.16 -26.84 -28.89
N ASN A 239 0.34 -26.42 -27.63
CA ASN A 239 -0.62 -26.77 -26.59
C ASN A 239 -0.78 -25.64 -25.58
N VAL A 240 -2.00 -25.10 -25.51
CA VAL A 240 -2.47 -24.24 -24.42
C VAL A 240 -2.51 -25.10 -23.15
N ILE A 241 -1.76 -24.70 -22.12
CA ILE A 241 -1.89 -25.31 -20.80
C ILE A 241 -3.10 -24.67 -20.11
N SER A 242 -4.04 -25.51 -19.65
CA SER A 242 -5.12 -25.07 -18.77
C SER A 242 -4.68 -25.28 -17.32
N ILE A 243 -4.73 -24.22 -16.50
CA ILE A 243 -4.45 -24.31 -15.06
C ILE A 243 -5.69 -23.93 -14.29
N LYS A 244 -6.29 -24.89 -13.59
CA LYS A 244 -7.28 -24.59 -12.55
C LYS A 244 -6.52 -24.15 -11.31
N LEU A 245 -6.73 -22.91 -10.88
CA LEU A 245 -6.03 -22.23 -9.80
C LEU A 245 -7.02 -21.81 -8.71
N GLU A 246 -6.74 -22.15 -7.46
CA GLU A 246 -7.46 -21.70 -6.26
C GLU A 246 -6.55 -20.80 -5.42
N LEU A 247 -6.98 -19.56 -5.15
CA LEU A 247 -6.30 -18.68 -4.19
C LEU A 247 -6.84 -18.94 -2.78
N VAL A 248 -6.11 -19.69 -1.96
CA VAL A 248 -6.58 -20.11 -0.63
C VAL A 248 -6.51 -18.94 0.38
N SER A 249 -5.34 -18.30 0.46
CA SER A 249 -5.06 -17.21 1.40
C SER A 249 -3.75 -16.53 1.04
N TRP A 250 -3.42 -15.41 1.67
CA TRP A 250 -2.08 -14.83 1.62
C TRP A 250 -1.72 -14.17 2.94
N LYS A 251 -0.42 -13.98 3.17
CA LYS A 251 0.12 -13.13 4.24
C LYS A 251 0.61 -11.82 3.63
N ILE A 252 0.20 -10.71 4.23
CA ILE A 252 0.54 -9.38 3.75
C ILE A 252 2.02 -9.11 4.05
N VAL A 253 2.79 -8.76 3.03
CA VAL A 253 4.19 -8.35 3.15
C VAL A 253 4.34 -6.92 2.65
N THR A 254 4.86 -6.06 3.50
CA THR A 254 5.07 -4.63 3.20
C THR A 254 6.56 -4.33 3.17
N ASP A 255 7.01 -3.73 2.09
CA ASP A 255 8.32 -3.07 2.04
C ASP A 255 8.21 -1.69 2.69
N ILE A 256 8.90 -1.52 3.81
CA ILE A 256 8.81 -0.33 4.66
C ILE A 256 9.72 0.77 4.13
N THR A 257 10.83 0.42 3.48
CA THR A 257 11.81 1.38 2.96
C THR A 257 11.67 1.62 1.46
N GLY A 258 10.99 0.73 0.74
CA GLY A 258 10.84 0.78 -0.72
C GLY A 258 12.03 0.22 -1.50
N ASP A 259 13.13 -0.07 -0.81
CA ASP A 259 14.36 -0.69 -1.35
C ASP A 259 14.53 -2.15 -0.87
N LYS A 260 13.48 -2.75 -0.29
CA LYS A 260 13.44 -4.11 0.27
C LYS A 260 14.43 -4.37 1.42
N LYS A 261 15.03 -3.34 2.01
CA LYS A 261 15.89 -3.51 3.19
C LYS A 261 15.09 -3.85 4.43
N ILE A 262 13.87 -3.33 4.57
CA ILE A 262 13.01 -3.63 5.71
C ILE A 262 11.68 -4.17 5.20
N LEU A 263 11.46 -5.47 5.38
CA LEU A 263 10.22 -6.14 5.03
C LEU A 263 9.46 -6.48 6.30
N LYS A 264 8.15 -6.21 6.33
CA LYS A 264 7.25 -6.64 7.40
C LYS A 264 6.19 -7.57 6.86
N LYS A 265 6.21 -8.82 7.31
CA LYS A 265 5.20 -9.84 7.04
C LYS A 265 4.23 -9.93 8.21
N ILE A 266 2.96 -9.64 7.98
CA ILE A 266 1.93 -9.71 9.03
C ILE A 266 1.55 -11.18 9.27
N ASN A 267 1.72 -11.64 10.51
CA ASN A 267 1.28 -12.95 10.97
C ASN A 267 -0.12 -12.89 11.62
N LYS A 268 -0.40 -11.80 12.34
CA LYS A 268 -1.72 -11.50 12.92
C LYS A 268 -2.04 -10.03 12.69
N LEU A 269 -3.21 -9.76 12.12
CA LEU A 269 -3.70 -8.39 11.95
C LEU A 269 -3.93 -7.74 13.31
N GLY A 270 -3.51 -6.48 13.44
CA GLY A 270 -3.82 -5.67 14.61
C GLY A 270 -5.15 -4.92 14.48
N ASP A 271 -5.57 -4.36 15.61
CA ASP A 271 -6.84 -3.68 15.80
C ASP A 271 -6.76 -2.18 15.51
N GLY A 272 -7.89 -1.60 15.13
CA GLY A 272 -8.03 -0.16 14.89
C GLY A 272 -7.34 0.36 13.62
N PHE A 273 -7.18 1.68 13.55
CA PHE A 273 -6.59 2.39 12.41
C PHE A 273 -5.31 3.13 12.75
N ASP A 274 -5.12 3.46 14.03
CA ASP A 274 -3.96 4.20 14.49
C ASP A 274 -2.69 3.36 14.47
N ARG A 275 -1.57 4.08 14.36
CA ARG A 275 -0.22 3.55 14.42
C ARG A 275 0.66 4.47 15.26
N PRO A 276 1.72 3.95 15.89
CA PRO A 276 2.73 4.78 16.53
C PRO A 276 3.35 5.77 15.54
N ASN A 277 3.70 6.95 16.04
CA ASN A 277 4.54 7.93 15.36
C ASN A 277 5.89 8.08 16.09
N GLU A 278 6.80 8.86 15.51
CA GLU A 278 8.00 9.30 16.21
C GLU A 278 7.64 9.86 17.59
N GLY A 279 8.38 9.45 18.63
CA GLY A 279 8.16 9.84 20.02
C GLY A 279 6.96 9.17 20.71
N SER A 280 6.24 8.27 20.03
CA SER A 280 5.25 7.42 20.69
C SER A 280 5.93 6.52 21.73
N ARG A 281 5.28 6.36 22.88
CA ARG A 281 5.64 5.32 23.86
C ARG A 281 4.95 4.02 23.46
N VAL A 282 5.72 2.99 23.16
CA VAL A 282 5.20 1.69 22.70
C VAL A 282 5.47 0.60 23.73
N LYS A 283 4.60 -0.41 23.74
CA LYS A 283 4.76 -1.64 24.50
C LYS A 283 4.86 -2.80 23.53
N VAL A 284 6.00 -3.49 23.52
CA VAL A 284 6.24 -4.59 22.58
C VAL A 284 6.78 -5.83 23.26
N THR A 285 6.67 -6.95 22.55
CA THR A 285 7.57 -8.09 22.77
C THR A 285 8.25 -8.42 21.46
N TYR A 286 9.54 -8.75 21.50
CA TYR A 286 10.21 -9.25 20.32
C TYR A 286 11.27 -10.31 20.61
N ILE A 287 11.49 -11.16 19.61
CA ILE A 287 12.63 -12.08 19.53
C ILE A 287 13.39 -11.74 18.25
N CYS A 288 14.66 -11.36 18.38
CA CYS A 288 15.58 -11.16 17.28
C CYS A 288 16.37 -12.44 17.01
N LYS A 289 16.38 -12.89 15.76
CA LYS A 289 17.13 -14.05 15.29
C LYS A 289 18.10 -13.65 14.18
N GLY A 290 19.27 -14.27 14.17
CA GLY A 290 20.23 -14.21 13.07
C GLY A 290 19.78 -15.05 11.87
N GLU A 291 20.57 -15.02 10.80
CA GLU A 291 20.28 -15.76 9.57
C GLU A 291 20.28 -17.28 9.75
N ASP A 292 21.10 -17.78 10.66
CA ASP A 292 21.16 -19.19 11.08
C ASP A 292 20.04 -19.60 12.04
N GLY A 293 19.14 -18.67 12.39
CA GLY A 293 18.05 -18.88 13.35
C GLY A 293 18.45 -18.77 14.81
N THR A 294 19.71 -18.47 15.13
CA THR A 294 20.14 -18.24 16.52
C THR A 294 19.45 -17.02 17.10
N ILE A 295 19.01 -17.11 18.36
CA ILE A 295 18.38 -15.97 19.05
C ILE A 295 19.48 -15.03 19.51
N ILE A 296 19.47 -13.82 18.98
CA ILE A 296 20.43 -12.75 19.30
C ILE A 296 19.95 -11.94 20.51
N ASP A 297 18.66 -11.62 20.54
CA ASP A 297 18.06 -10.81 21.60
C ASP A 297 16.58 -11.18 21.82
N ARG A 298 16.10 -10.97 23.03
CA ARG A 298 14.69 -11.11 23.40
C ARG A 298 14.33 -10.02 24.38
N LYS A 299 13.26 -9.28 24.09
CA LYS A 299 12.72 -8.24 24.97
C LYS A 299 11.24 -8.41 25.23
N GLY A 300 10.86 -8.18 26.48
CA GLY A 300 9.48 -8.18 26.95
C GLY A 300 8.87 -9.59 27.06
N SER A 301 7.73 -9.63 27.72
CA SER A 301 6.80 -10.74 27.80
C SER A 301 5.37 -10.21 27.72
N LYS A 302 4.37 -11.10 27.74
CA LYS A 302 2.96 -10.66 27.74
C LYS A 302 2.58 -10.02 29.07
N GLU A 303 3.21 -10.47 30.16
CA GLU A 303 2.99 -9.99 31.52
C GLU A 303 3.77 -8.69 31.77
N GLU A 304 5.02 -8.62 31.31
CA GLU A 304 5.90 -7.45 31.41
C GLU A 304 6.41 -7.06 30.02
N PRO A 305 5.65 -6.25 29.26
CA PRO A 305 6.07 -5.75 27.95
C PRO A 305 7.34 -4.92 28.04
N PHE A 306 8.15 -4.96 26.98
CA PHE A 306 9.24 -4.01 26.82
C PHE A 306 8.66 -2.66 26.38
N GLU A 307 8.80 -1.66 27.25
CA GLU A 307 8.31 -0.31 26.99
C GLU A 307 9.46 0.60 26.58
N PHE A 308 9.27 1.31 25.48
CA PHE A 308 10.24 2.31 25.01
C PHE A 308 9.60 3.45 24.25
N THR A 309 10.33 4.54 24.06
CA THR A 309 9.92 5.64 23.19
C THR A 309 10.62 5.53 21.83
N ILE A 310 9.84 5.56 20.75
CA ILE A 310 10.34 5.44 19.37
C ILE A 310 11.34 6.57 19.07
N GLN A 311 12.51 6.22 18.53
CA GLN A 311 13.62 7.12 18.21
C GLN A 311 14.20 7.85 19.43
N GLU A 312 14.05 7.25 20.62
CA GLU A 312 14.67 7.71 21.87
C GLU A 312 15.63 6.69 22.48
N GLU A 313 15.56 5.42 22.04
CA GLU A 313 16.28 4.31 22.66
C GLU A 313 17.26 3.59 21.72
N GLN A 314 18.14 2.76 22.28
CA GLN A 314 19.19 2.02 21.58
C GLN A 314 18.66 0.81 20.78
N MET A 315 17.44 0.88 20.24
CA MET A 315 16.91 -0.17 19.40
C MET A 315 17.38 -0.05 17.96
N HIS A 316 17.37 -1.17 17.24
CA HIS A 316 17.73 -1.19 15.83
C HIS A 316 16.74 -0.35 15.02
N GLU A 317 17.24 0.62 14.25
CA GLU A 317 16.43 1.58 13.48
C GLU A 317 15.40 0.87 12.59
N GLY A 318 15.80 -0.26 11.98
CA GLY A 318 14.90 -1.02 11.13
C GLY A 318 13.69 -1.63 11.85
N LEU A 319 13.86 -2.01 13.12
CA LEU A 319 12.75 -2.50 13.94
C LEU A 319 11.83 -1.36 14.37
N GLU A 320 12.38 -0.19 14.74
CA GLU A 320 11.56 0.99 15.06
C GLU A 320 10.71 1.45 13.87
N LYS A 321 11.30 1.50 12.67
CA LYS A 321 10.58 1.79 11.42
C LYS A 321 9.45 0.80 11.19
N ALA A 322 9.67 -0.49 11.48
CA ALA A 322 8.63 -1.49 11.37
C ALA A 322 7.49 -1.29 12.35
N ILE A 323 7.79 -1.03 13.62
CA ILE A 323 6.80 -0.80 14.69
C ILE A 323 5.90 0.41 14.37
N MET A 324 6.43 1.49 13.79
CA MET A 324 5.62 2.64 13.34
C MET A 324 4.58 2.29 12.25
N THR A 325 4.74 1.16 11.55
CA THR A 325 3.75 0.69 10.57
C THR A 325 2.73 -0.27 11.16
N MET A 326 2.95 -0.75 12.39
CA MET A 326 2.12 -1.76 13.06
C MET A 326 0.91 -1.11 13.74
N LYS A 327 -0.15 -1.90 13.84
CA LYS A 327 -1.34 -1.60 14.63
C LYS A 327 -1.26 -2.25 16.02
N LYS A 328 -2.10 -1.79 16.94
CA LYS A 328 -2.24 -2.41 18.27
C LYS A 328 -2.58 -3.90 18.12
N ALA A 329 -1.99 -4.76 18.94
CA ALA A 329 -2.09 -6.22 18.90
C ALA A 329 -1.62 -6.91 17.59
N GLU A 330 -0.99 -6.17 16.67
CA GLU A 330 -0.41 -6.76 15.46
C GLU A 330 0.79 -7.64 15.80
N GLN A 331 0.86 -8.81 15.18
CA GLN A 331 2.06 -9.66 15.22
C GLN A 331 2.66 -9.74 13.82
N ALA A 332 3.96 -9.50 13.71
CA ALA A 332 4.66 -9.50 12.44
C ALA A 332 6.05 -10.13 12.55
N LEU A 333 6.50 -10.68 11.42
CA LEU A 333 7.90 -10.97 11.18
C LEU A 333 8.51 -9.80 10.42
N VAL A 334 9.50 -9.15 11.00
CA VAL A 334 10.27 -8.06 10.38
C VAL A 334 11.62 -8.59 9.95
N THR A 335 11.91 -8.53 8.66
CA THR A 335 13.22 -8.85 8.10
C THR A 335 13.96 -7.56 7.84
N VAL A 336 15.15 -7.44 8.45
CA VAL A 336 16.04 -6.29 8.27
C VAL A 336 17.30 -6.77 7.56
N ASN A 337 17.42 -6.42 6.28
CA ASN A 337 18.55 -6.74 5.42
C ASN A 337 19.59 -5.61 5.52
N ALA A 338 20.69 -5.88 6.22
CA ALA A 338 21.88 -5.03 6.29
C ALA A 338 23.10 -5.83 5.78
N GLU A 339 24.27 -5.71 6.42
CA GLU A 339 25.40 -6.62 6.15
C GLU A 339 25.06 -8.07 6.51
N ASN A 340 24.38 -8.27 7.63
CA ASN A 340 23.77 -9.53 8.04
C ASN A 340 22.24 -9.36 8.12
N THR A 341 21.48 -10.37 7.69
CA THR A 341 20.01 -10.33 7.79
C THR A 341 19.55 -10.69 9.20
N LEU A 342 18.70 -9.84 9.78
CA LEU A 342 18.07 -10.05 11.08
C LEU A 342 16.57 -10.28 10.93
N TYR A 343 16.04 -11.20 11.73
CA TYR A 343 14.62 -11.55 11.77
C TYR A 343 14.04 -11.22 13.14
N TYR A 344 13.10 -10.28 13.19
CA TYR A 344 12.39 -9.94 14.41
C TYR A 344 10.96 -10.49 14.37
N GLU A 345 10.64 -11.38 15.29
CA GLU A 345 9.25 -11.76 15.59
C GLU A 345 8.72 -10.76 16.63
N VAL A 346 7.80 -9.88 16.23
CA VAL A 346 7.37 -8.71 17.03
C VAL A 346 5.87 -8.75 17.26
N GLU A 347 5.45 -8.46 18.48
CA GLU A 347 4.06 -8.13 18.84
C GLU A 347 4.02 -6.69 19.37
N LEU A 348 3.23 -5.83 18.72
CA LEU A 348 2.93 -4.49 19.24
C LEU A 348 1.72 -4.61 20.17
N ILE A 349 1.96 -4.70 21.48
CA ILE A 349 0.91 -4.91 22.48
C ILE A 349 0.03 -3.66 22.60
N ASP A 350 0.65 -2.50 22.79
CA ASP A 350 -0.05 -1.22 22.91
C ASP A 350 0.86 -0.04 22.59
N PHE A 351 0.29 1.15 22.41
CA PHE A 351 1.06 2.38 22.29
C PHE A 351 0.28 3.62 22.70
N ILE A 352 1.01 4.62 23.17
CA ILE A 352 0.52 5.98 23.41
C ILE A 352 1.18 6.87 22.37
N LYS A 353 0.37 7.43 21.48
CA LYS A 353 0.84 8.28 20.39
C LYS A 353 1.36 9.61 20.92
N GLU A 354 2.50 10.08 20.42
CA GLU A 354 2.98 11.41 20.77
C GLU A 354 1.98 12.45 20.24
N LYS A 355 1.55 13.36 21.11
CA LYS A 355 0.70 14.49 20.70
C LYS A 355 1.49 15.32 19.68
N PRO A 356 0.92 15.61 18.51
CA PRO A 356 1.57 16.53 17.58
C PRO A 356 1.54 17.97 18.14
N PHE A 357 2.55 18.78 17.79
CA PHE A 357 2.73 20.12 18.36
C PHE A 357 1.52 21.07 18.17
N TRP A 358 0.71 20.88 17.12
CA TRP A 358 -0.48 21.69 16.87
C TRP A 358 -1.69 21.32 17.75
N LYS A 359 -1.63 20.18 18.46
CA LYS A 359 -2.61 19.78 19.47
C LYS A 359 -2.18 20.14 20.90
N MET A 360 -0.98 20.69 21.05
CA MET A 360 -0.44 21.11 22.34
C MET A 360 -0.82 22.56 22.63
N ASP A 361 -1.18 22.84 23.88
CA ASP A 361 -1.26 24.21 24.38
C ASP A 361 0.14 24.83 24.60
N THR A 362 0.19 26.11 24.96
CA THR A 362 1.47 26.84 25.14
C THR A 362 2.32 26.25 26.26
N GLN A 363 1.70 25.85 27.37
CA GLN A 363 2.41 25.26 28.51
C GLN A 363 2.96 23.89 28.14
N GLU A 364 2.15 23.04 27.51
CA GLU A 364 2.56 21.72 27.00
C GLU A 364 3.74 21.83 26.01
N LYS A 365 3.75 22.85 25.14
CA LYS A 365 4.87 23.10 24.20
C LYS A 365 6.16 23.47 24.92
N LEU A 366 6.09 24.33 25.94
CA LEU A 366 7.25 24.76 26.71
C LEU A 366 7.82 23.58 27.51
N GLU A 367 6.96 22.82 28.19
CA GLU A 367 7.34 21.61 28.91
C GLU A 367 7.95 20.55 27.99
N ALA A 368 7.36 20.31 26.81
CA ALA A 368 7.91 19.40 25.81
C ALA A 368 9.30 19.86 25.30
N CYS A 369 9.48 21.16 25.07
CA CYS A 369 10.77 21.73 24.69
C CYS A 369 11.83 21.49 25.78
N GLU A 370 11.48 21.75 27.04
CA GLU A 370 12.38 21.54 28.18
C GLU A 370 12.76 20.07 28.35
N GLN A 371 11.79 19.17 28.24
CA GLN A 371 12.03 17.74 28.33
C GLN A 371 12.95 17.26 27.21
N LYS A 372 12.68 17.63 25.94
CA LYS A 372 13.56 17.22 24.83
C LYS A 372 14.96 17.83 24.95
N LYS A 373 15.10 19.06 25.45
CA LYS A 373 16.40 19.66 25.77
C LYS A 373 17.11 18.84 26.86
N HIS A 374 16.40 18.41 27.90
CA HIS A 374 16.94 17.57 28.95
C HIS A 374 17.42 16.21 28.40
N ASP A 375 16.62 15.55 27.57
CA ASP A 375 16.97 14.28 26.92
C ASP A 375 18.22 14.44 26.04
N GLY A 376 18.30 15.53 25.27
CA GLY A 376 19.48 15.90 24.49
C GLY A 376 20.73 16.07 25.36
N ASN A 377 20.60 16.65 26.56
CA ASN A 377 21.73 16.78 27.50
C ASN A 377 22.19 15.42 28.04
N LEU A 378 21.27 14.49 28.32
CA LEU A 378 21.61 13.13 28.75
C LEU A 378 22.35 12.38 27.64
N LEU A 379 21.88 12.46 26.40
CA LEU A 379 22.53 11.86 25.23
C LEU A 379 23.90 12.47 24.95
N PHE A 380 24.04 13.78 25.11
CA PHE A 380 25.33 14.46 24.96
C PHE A 380 26.36 13.96 25.99
N LYS A 381 25.94 13.79 27.25
CA LYS A 381 26.79 13.21 28.31
C LYS A 381 27.16 11.75 28.01
N ALA A 382 26.26 10.99 27.40
CA ALA A 382 26.50 9.64 26.92
C ALA A 382 27.33 9.59 25.60
N GLN A 383 27.84 10.72 25.13
CA GLN A 383 28.63 10.86 23.88
C GLN A 383 27.86 10.45 22.61
N ASN A 384 26.54 10.34 22.67
CA ASN A 384 25.70 10.09 21.50
C ASN A 384 25.29 11.40 20.83
N PHE A 385 26.26 12.06 20.19
CA PHE A 385 26.10 13.42 19.67
C PHE A 385 25.06 13.53 18.55
N ARG A 386 24.93 12.50 17.70
CA ARG A 386 23.93 12.48 16.61
C ARG A 386 22.51 12.54 17.17
N ARG A 387 22.18 11.66 18.11
CA ARG A 387 20.85 11.68 18.73
C ARG A 387 20.62 12.90 19.61
N ALA A 388 21.67 13.38 20.28
CA ALA A 388 21.58 14.64 21.04
C ALA A 388 21.20 15.82 20.13
N SER A 389 21.82 15.94 18.94
CA SER A 389 21.49 16.93 17.90
C SER A 389 20.01 16.87 17.52
N GLU A 390 19.51 15.67 17.20
CA GLU A 390 18.10 15.45 16.83
C GLU A 390 17.13 15.88 17.94
N LYS A 391 17.46 15.64 19.22
CA LYS A 391 16.63 16.10 20.34
C LYS A 391 16.59 17.61 20.48
N TYR A 392 17.71 18.31 20.31
CA TYR A 392 17.71 19.77 20.34
C TYR A 392 16.93 20.37 19.17
N GLU A 393 17.03 19.79 17.98
CA GLU A 393 16.24 20.21 16.82
C GLU A 393 14.74 20.01 17.06
N LYS A 394 14.35 18.86 17.61
CA LYS A 394 12.96 18.58 17.99
C LYS A 394 12.47 19.52 19.09
N ALA A 395 13.32 19.83 20.08
CA ALA A 395 12.98 20.77 21.14
C ALA A 395 12.62 22.16 20.58
N VAL A 396 13.41 22.69 19.63
CA VAL A 396 13.16 24.00 19.02
C VAL A 396 11.86 24.01 18.21
N LYS A 397 11.49 22.90 17.56
CA LYS A 397 10.24 22.81 16.78
C LYS A 397 8.98 23.02 17.64
N TYR A 398 8.96 22.59 18.90
CA TYR A 398 7.80 22.80 19.78
C TYR A 398 7.51 24.29 20.03
N ILE A 399 8.54 25.13 19.96
CA ILE A 399 8.48 26.57 20.26
C ILE A 399 8.77 27.42 19.02
N GLU A 400 8.66 26.85 17.82
CA GLU A 400 8.89 27.58 16.56
C GLU A 400 7.74 28.55 16.27
N PHE A 401 6.50 28.11 16.49
CA PHE A 401 5.30 28.92 16.27
C PHE A 401 4.78 29.49 17.59
N ASP A 402 5.24 30.69 17.94
CA ASP A 402 4.95 31.39 19.21
C ASP A 402 3.86 32.48 19.10
N HIS A 403 3.06 32.48 18.04
CA HIS A 403 2.01 33.49 17.80
C HIS A 403 0.95 33.56 18.92
N THR A 404 0.71 32.44 19.62
CA THR A 404 -0.23 32.31 20.75
C THR A 404 0.41 32.61 22.11
N PHE A 405 1.73 32.88 22.15
CA PHE A 405 2.47 33.04 23.39
C PHE A 405 2.35 34.49 23.87
N SER A 406 2.19 34.67 25.17
CA SER A 406 2.39 35.94 25.86
C SER A 406 3.85 36.40 25.76
N ASP A 407 4.12 37.66 26.09
CA ASP A 407 5.48 38.21 25.99
C ASP A 407 6.46 37.51 26.94
N ASP A 408 6.02 37.09 28.12
CA ASP A 408 6.84 36.34 29.07
C ASP A 408 7.12 34.91 28.57
N GLU A 409 6.12 34.25 27.99
CA GLU A 409 6.30 32.94 27.36
C GLU A 409 7.21 33.00 26.14
N LYS A 410 7.14 34.06 25.33
CA LYS A 410 8.07 34.29 24.21
C LYS A 410 9.50 34.48 24.70
N ARG A 411 9.70 35.21 25.80
CA ARG A 411 11.03 35.36 26.41
C ARG A 411 11.56 34.01 26.89
N HIS A 412 10.74 33.23 27.60
CA HIS A 412 11.11 31.88 28.06
C HIS A 412 11.44 30.95 26.89
N ALA A 413 10.58 30.91 25.87
CA ALA A 413 10.81 30.16 24.63
C ALA A 413 12.10 30.59 23.96
N ASN A 414 12.39 31.89 23.87
CA ASN A 414 13.63 32.38 23.28
C ASN A 414 14.87 31.93 24.08
N THR A 415 14.83 31.99 25.41
CA THR A 415 15.90 31.46 26.26
C THR A 415 16.14 29.97 26.01
N LEU A 416 15.08 29.17 25.91
CA LEU A 416 15.17 27.75 25.56
C LEU A 416 15.75 27.54 24.16
N ARG A 417 15.29 28.31 23.16
CA ARG A 417 15.74 28.26 21.76
C ARG A 417 17.23 28.52 21.65
N LEU A 418 17.73 29.58 22.29
CA LEU A 418 19.16 29.91 22.31
C LEU A 418 19.97 28.81 22.98
N SER A 419 19.49 28.27 24.11
CA SER A 419 20.16 27.15 24.79
C SER A 419 20.22 25.89 23.94
N CYS A 420 19.14 25.53 23.25
CA CYS A 420 19.09 24.37 22.36
C CYS A 420 20.02 24.54 21.15
N ASN A 421 20.00 25.71 20.50
CA ASN A 421 20.89 26.01 19.37
C ASN A 421 22.37 25.96 19.77
N LEU A 422 22.72 26.51 20.94
CA LEU A 422 24.06 26.42 21.49
C LEU A 422 24.48 24.97 21.72
N ASN A 423 23.64 24.17 22.39
CA ASN A 423 23.95 22.77 22.67
C ASN A 423 24.02 21.93 21.40
N ASN A 424 23.15 22.21 20.42
CA ASN A 424 23.21 21.57 19.12
C ASN A 424 24.50 21.93 18.36
N ALA A 425 24.93 23.20 18.39
CA ALA A 425 26.22 23.60 17.80
C ALA A 425 27.40 22.83 18.41
N ALA A 426 27.36 22.54 19.71
CA ALA A 426 28.36 21.69 20.35
C ALA A 426 28.32 20.24 19.84
N CYS A 427 27.12 19.70 19.56
CA CYS A 427 26.97 18.39 18.91
C CYS A 427 27.57 18.40 17.50
N LYS A 428 27.23 19.42 16.70
CA LYS A 428 27.72 19.57 15.31
C LYS A 428 29.25 19.67 15.24
N LEU A 429 29.89 20.36 16.18
CA LEU A 429 31.35 20.38 16.29
C LEU A 429 31.94 18.99 16.57
N LYS A 430 31.29 18.18 17.43
CA LYS A 430 31.72 16.80 17.73
C LYS A 430 31.49 15.82 16.58
N LEU A 431 30.51 16.11 15.72
CA LEU A 431 30.19 15.35 14.51
C LEU A 431 30.97 15.83 13.27
N GLU A 432 31.86 16.82 13.43
CA GLU A 432 32.61 17.44 12.33
C GLU A 432 31.73 18.15 11.27
N GLU A 433 30.49 18.48 11.63
CA GLU A 433 29.54 19.24 10.82
C GLU A 433 29.75 20.75 11.03
N PHE A 434 30.95 21.25 10.67
CA PHE A 434 31.41 22.59 11.04
C PHE A 434 30.55 23.73 10.47
N THR A 435 30.07 23.60 9.24
CA THR A 435 29.20 24.60 8.59
C THR A 435 27.87 24.76 9.33
N GLU A 436 27.25 23.65 9.75
CA GLU A 436 26.01 23.66 10.53
C GLU A 436 26.24 24.21 11.95
N ALA A 437 27.37 23.87 12.58
CA ALA A 437 27.76 24.46 13.86
C ALA A 437 27.86 25.99 13.77
N ALA A 438 28.48 26.52 12.71
CA ALA A 438 28.62 27.96 12.50
C ALA A 438 27.27 28.65 12.26
N LYS A 439 26.36 28.02 11.49
CA LYS A 439 25.00 28.52 11.27
C LYS A 439 24.20 28.61 12.56
N LEU A 440 24.23 27.56 13.39
CA LEU A 440 23.54 27.54 14.69
C LEU A 440 24.08 28.63 15.64
N CYS A 441 25.40 28.81 15.71
CA CYS A 441 25.99 29.89 16.51
C CYS A 441 25.62 31.28 15.98
N THR A 442 25.49 31.43 14.66
CA THR A 442 25.07 32.70 14.05
C THR A 442 23.63 33.04 14.42
N LYS A 443 22.70 32.07 14.36
CA LYS A 443 21.33 32.24 14.85
C LYS A 443 21.26 32.68 16.32
N VAL A 444 22.18 32.18 17.16
CA VAL A 444 22.29 32.62 18.56
C VAL A 444 22.77 34.07 18.64
N LEU A 445 23.79 34.43 17.86
CA LEU A 445 24.40 35.76 17.87
C LEU A 445 23.52 36.85 17.23
N GLU A 446 22.58 36.49 16.36
CA GLU A 446 21.55 37.41 15.84
C GLU A 446 20.63 37.93 16.95
N GLN A 447 20.42 37.13 18.01
CA GLN A 447 19.55 37.46 19.14
C GLN A 447 20.34 37.91 20.39
N ASP A 448 21.47 37.26 20.65
CA ASP A 448 22.37 37.56 21.76
C ASP A 448 23.79 37.76 21.22
N THR A 449 24.04 38.99 20.76
CA THR A 449 25.31 39.36 20.11
C THR A 449 26.53 39.29 21.03
N LEU A 450 26.33 39.18 22.35
CA LEU A 450 27.39 39.12 23.36
C LEU A 450 27.62 37.70 23.88
N ASN A 451 27.00 36.69 23.26
CA ASN A 451 27.12 35.30 23.70
C ASN A 451 28.52 34.73 23.47
N VAL A 452 29.35 34.73 24.53
CA VAL A 452 30.73 34.24 24.49
C VAL A 452 30.81 32.78 24.03
N LYS A 453 29.87 31.92 24.44
CA LYS A 453 29.84 30.51 24.03
C LYS A 453 29.57 30.33 22.54
N ALA A 454 28.69 31.16 21.96
CA ALA A 454 28.41 31.13 20.53
C ALA A 454 29.61 31.64 19.72
N LEU A 455 30.24 32.73 20.14
CA LEU A 455 31.46 33.25 19.49
C LEU A 455 32.57 32.19 19.51
N TYR A 456 32.83 31.59 20.68
CA TYR A 456 33.84 30.54 20.84
C TYR A 456 33.56 29.29 20.00
N ARG A 457 32.31 28.81 19.97
CA ARG A 457 31.97 27.63 19.16
C ARG A 457 32.00 27.92 17.66
N ARG A 458 31.67 29.16 17.25
CA ARG A 458 31.72 29.57 15.85
C ARG A 458 33.17 29.75 15.38
N SER A 459 34.06 30.27 16.22
CA SER A 459 35.51 30.28 15.92
C SER A 459 36.08 28.88 15.78
N GLN A 460 35.68 27.92 16.63
CA GLN A 460 36.06 26.51 16.48
C GLN A 460 35.68 25.95 15.12
N ALA A 461 34.45 26.24 14.65
CA ALA A 461 33.99 25.82 13.33
C ALA A 461 34.81 26.47 12.21
N TYR A 462 35.02 27.79 12.27
CA TYR A 462 35.81 28.51 11.26
C TYR A 462 37.28 28.07 11.20
N LEU A 463 37.89 27.73 12.34
CA LEU A 463 39.23 27.17 12.38
C LEU A 463 39.34 25.81 11.69
N LYS A 464 38.25 25.05 11.65
CA LYS A 464 38.19 23.74 10.99
C LYS A 464 37.87 23.86 9.50
N THR A 465 37.13 24.90 9.09
CA THR A 465 36.89 25.23 7.67
C THR A 465 37.96 26.13 7.05
N SER A 466 39.03 26.45 7.79
CA SER A 466 40.12 27.36 7.39
C SER A 466 39.67 28.79 7.08
N ASP A 467 38.51 29.23 7.59
CA ASP A 467 38.05 30.62 7.56
C ASP A 467 38.77 31.46 8.65
N LEU A 468 40.10 31.56 8.57
CA LEU A 468 40.95 32.09 9.66
C LEU A 468 40.61 33.55 10.04
N GLU A 469 40.21 34.39 9.09
CA GLU A 469 39.82 35.77 9.35
C GLU A 469 38.54 35.86 10.18
N LYS A 470 37.54 35.05 9.85
CA LYS A 470 36.27 34.99 10.60
C LYS A 470 36.49 34.41 12.00
N ALA A 471 37.33 33.39 12.12
CA ALA A 471 37.74 32.85 13.40
C ALA A 471 38.43 33.91 14.28
N GLU A 472 39.33 34.71 13.70
CA GLU A 472 40.01 35.79 14.43
C GLU A 472 39.03 36.85 14.95
N ALA A 473 38.07 37.25 14.11
CA ALA A 473 37.06 38.23 14.49
C ALA A 473 36.22 37.74 15.69
N ASP A 474 35.77 36.49 15.66
CA ASP A 474 34.98 35.91 16.75
C ASP A 474 35.80 35.75 18.04
N ILE A 475 37.05 35.28 17.96
CA ILE A 475 37.94 35.11 19.11
C ILE A 475 38.25 36.46 19.77
N LYS A 476 38.59 37.49 18.99
CA LYS A 476 38.86 38.83 19.51
C LYS A 476 37.63 39.39 20.21
N ARG A 477 36.46 39.26 19.58
CA ARG A 477 35.19 39.71 20.18
C ARG A 477 34.90 38.97 21.49
N ALA A 478 35.14 37.66 21.53
CA ALA A 478 34.94 36.86 22.74
C ALA A 478 35.91 37.26 23.87
N LEU A 479 37.18 37.57 23.56
CA LEU A 479 38.17 38.07 24.52
C LEU A 479 37.91 39.51 24.99
N ILE A 480 37.21 40.34 24.21
CA ILE A 480 36.76 41.66 24.67
C ILE A 480 35.69 41.48 25.76
N ILE A 481 34.79 40.51 25.60
CA ILE A 481 33.69 40.26 26.53
C ILE A 481 34.16 39.48 27.77
N ASP A 482 35.00 38.46 27.58
CA ASP A 482 35.59 37.65 28.66
C ASP A 482 37.12 37.56 28.50
N PRO A 483 37.87 38.59 28.96
CA PRO A 483 39.32 38.67 28.79
C PRO A 483 40.11 37.60 29.52
N ASN A 484 39.50 36.90 30.49
CA ASN A 484 40.17 35.90 31.32
C ASN A 484 39.86 34.47 30.90
N ASN A 485 39.08 34.28 29.84
CA ASN A 485 38.74 32.96 29.33
C ASN A 485 39.97 32.19 28.85
N ARG A 486 40.34 31.13 29.57
CA ARG A 486 41.51 30.30 29.25
C ARG A 486 41.35 29.58 27.91
N ASP A 487 40.17 29.07 27.61
CA ASP A 487 39.92 28.25 26.43
C ASP A 487 40.00 29.08 25.15
N ILE A 488 39.45 30.29 25.17
CA ILE A 488 39.55 31.24 24.05
C ILE A 488 41.00 31.69 23.85
N LYS A 489 41.77 31.91 24.92
CA LYS A 489 43.21 32.25 24.81
C LYS A 489 44.02 31.12 24.18
N LEU A 490 43.71 29.86 24.50
CA LEU A 490 44.36 28.71 23.89
C LEU A 490 44.01 28.61 22.40
N GLU A 491 42.73 28.80 22.06
CA GLU A 491 42.28 28.81 20.67
C GLU A 491 42.91 29.97 19.87
N TYR A 492 43.09 31.14 20.47
CA TYR A 492 43.78 32.25 19.82
C TYR A 492 45.23 31.92 19.48
N LYS A 493 45.92 31.16 20.35
CA LYS A 493 47.27 30.67 20.06
C LYS A 493 47.26 29.69 18.90
N GLU A 494 46.31 28.76 18.86
CA GLU A 494 46.14 27.81 17.74
C GLU A 494 45.90 28.55 16.41
N LEU A 495 44.99 29.52 16.39
CA LEU A 495 44.74 30.38 15.24
C LEU A 495 46.04 31.04 14.74
N LYS A 496 46.83 31.62 15.66
CA LYS A 496 48.08 32.31 15.29
C LYS A 496 49.13 31.37 14.73
N LEU A 497 49.16 30.11 15.17
CA LEU A 497 50.01 29.08 14.59
C LEU A 497 49.55 28.74 13.16
N LYS A 498 48.26 28.47 12.95
CA LYS A 498 47.70 28.19 11.62
C LYS A 498 47.91 29.34 10.62
N GLN A 499 47.74 30.59 11.06
CA GLN A 499 48.01 31.76 10.22
C GLN A 499 49.48 31.81 9.77
N ARG A 500 50.43 31.48 10.64
CA ARG A 500 51.86 31.43 10.27
C ARG A 500 52.15 30.32 9.27
N GLU A 501 51.54 29.14 9.47
CA GLU A 501 51.67 28.01 8.55
C GLU A 501 51.08 28.34 7.17
N TYR A 502 49.90 28.93 7.14
CA TYR A 502 49.23 29.37 5.91
C TYR A 502 50.05 30.43 5.16
N ASN A 503 50.56 31.45 5.86
CA ASN A 503 51.39 32.49 5.24
C ASN A 503 52.70 31.91 4.67
N LYS A 504 53.30 30.94 5.37
CA LYS A 504 54.50 30.24 4.88
C LYS A 504 54.17 29.47 3.60
N TYR A 505 53.06 28.72 3.60
CA TYR A 505 52.60 27.97 2.44
C TYR A 505 52.30 28.87 1.23
N GLU A 506 51.63 30.01 1.43
CA GLU A 506 51.41 30.99 0.36
C GLU A 506 52.72 31.56 -0.20
N ALA A 507 53.68 31.89 0.68
CA ALA A 507 54.99 32.35 0.25
C ALA A 507 55.74 31.30 -0.58
N ASP A 508 55.69 30.03 -0.17
CA ASP A 508 56.33 28.92 -0.89
C ASP A 508 55.68 28.68 -2.26
N ILE A 509 54.34 28.73 -2.35
CA ILE A 509 53.60 28.64 -3.62
C ILE A 509 53.97 29.80 -4.53
N PHE A 510 53.93 31.03 -4.03
CA PHE A 510 54.22 32.22 -4.81
C PHE A 510 55.66 32.17 -5.35
N SER A 511 56.62 31.78 -4.52
CA SER A 511 58.01 31.57 -4.92
C SER A 511 58.13 30.53 -6.04
N THR A 512 57.42 29.40 -5.92
CA THR A 512 57.41 28.33 -6.93
C THR A 512 56.77 28.79 -8.25
N MET A 513 55.67 29.54 -8.19
CA MET A 513 55.02 30.11 -9.39
C MET A 513 55.95 31.10 -10.11
N VAL A 514 56.58 32.02 -9.37
CA VAL A 514 57.54 32.99 -9.92
C VAL A 514 58.73 32.27 -10.57
N SER A 515 59.25 31.20 -9.95
CA SER A 515 60.37 30.43 -10.51
C SER A 515 60.03 29.63 -11.79
N LYS A 516 58.73 29.42 -12.08
CA LYS A 516 58.27 28.74 -13.31
C LYS A 516 57.93 29.71 -14.44
N MET A 517 57.82 31.01 -14.13
CA MET A 517 57.53 32.07 -15.10
C MET A 517 58.80 32.73 -15.68
N ASN A 518 59.92 32.61 -14.95
CA ASN A 518 61.27 32.94 -15.41
C ASN A 518 61.94 31.69 -15.97
#